data_AF-A0A7C4QAQ8-F1
#
_entry.id   AF-A0A7C4QAQ8-F1
#
_cell.length_a   1.000
_cell.length_b   1.000
_cell.length_c   1.000
_cell.angle_alpha   90.00
_cell.angle_beta   90.00
_cell.angle_gamma   90.00
#
_symmetry.space_group_name_H-M   'P 1'
#
loop_
_entity.id
_entity.type
_entity.pdbx_description
1 polymer ?
#
loop_
_entity_poly.entity_id
_entity_poly.type
_entity_poly.pdbx_seq_one_letter_code
_entity_poly.pdbx_strand_id
1 'polypeptide(L)'
;MSQLSDVASISRKVIKYGGVFLVFLMVGRVLLGMATTYWKSLYPDPPPPPDVKFGKLPKLLFPQREVPTFSYILETRTGALPTTLPDQYKVYFMPIKKPSLLAYDTAKALANRLDFITEPKKLSETEYRWDVSEAVDSSLTMNIITGSFVLDRKWQKDPAYETPTLAPLLDSQASDKVYNLLSRLDLLEEDLQTGSSSVQPLKSDNGVLVEAPSASKAQFLRVNLYRADVDNTRTVSPTTDRGLVSAIIAFQREASRQLVRMEYNYFPVDLEQSASYPLIGVEEAWIRMQNGGGYVAQYPHGSEVVVVREVTLAYYDSDIPQQFLQPVYLFEGDGFAGYVPAVSDLWVE
;
A
#
# COMPACT_ATOMS: atom_id res chain seq x y z
N MET A 1 80.91 -25.82 -35.89
CA MET A 1 79.56 -26.00 -36.48
C MET A 1 78.63 -26.51 -35.38
N SER A 2 77.76 -25.68 -34.82
CA SER A 2 76.67 -26.15 -33.92
C SER A 2 75.62 -25.10 -33.50
N GLN A 3 75.84 -23.80 -33.69
CA GLN A 3 74.92 -22.78 -33.14
C GLN A 3 73.52 -22.71 -33.80
N LEU A 4 73.35 -23.10 -35.06
CA LEU A 4 72.05 -23.02 -35.77
C LEU A 4 71.15 -24.25 -35.53
N SER A 5 71.73 -25.41 -35.23
CA SER A 5 71.00 -26.66 -34.96
C SER A 5 70.34 -26.66 -33.58
N ASP A 6 71.06 -26.19 -32.57
CA ASP A 6 70.55 -26.15 -31.19
C ASP A 6 69.40 -25.16 -31.03
N VAL A 7 69.46 -24.02 -31.72
CA VAL A 7 68.39 -23.01 -31.73
C VAL A 7 67.11 -23.55 -32.39
N ALA A 8 67.22 -24.34 -33.46
CA ALA A 8 66.08 -24.95 -34.12
C ALA A 8 65.41 -26.05 -33.26
N SER A 9 66.22 -26.83 -32.55
CA SER A 9 65.79 -27.85 -31.58
C SER A 9 65.03 -27.23 -30.40
N ILE A 10 65.57 -26.16 -29.82
CA ILE A 10 64.96 -25.43 -28.71
C ILE A 10 63.66 -24.76 -29.17
N SER A 11 63.66 -24.12 -30.35
CA SER A 11 62.46 -23.45 -30.89
C SER A 11 61.29 -24.41 -31.11
N ARG A 12 61.53 -25.63 -31.62
CA ARG A 12 60.47 -26.66 -31.74
C ARG A 12 59.89 -27.07 -30.39
N LYS A 13 60.73 -27.20 -29.36
CA LYS A 13 60.26 -27.50 -28.00
C LYS A 13 59.43 -26.35 -27.45
N VAL A 14 59.88 -25.11 -27.60
CA VAL A 14 59.15 -23.92 -27.14
C VAL A 14 57.80 -23.79 -27.84
N ILE A 15 57.71 -24.01 -29.16
CA ILE A 15 56.43 -23.96 -29.87
C ILE A 15 55.50 -25.08 -29.40
N LYS A 16 56.01 -26.31 -29.25
CA LYS A 16 55.21 -27.46 -28.83
C LYS A 16 54.67 -27.29 -27.42
N TYR A 17 55.53 -26.93 -26.46
CA TYR A 17 55.13 -26.75 -25.06
C TYR A 17 54.38 -25.43 -24.83
N GLY A 18 54.71 -24.37 -25.58
CA GLY A 18 54.00 -23.09 -25.55
C GLY A 18 52.57 -23.21 -26.06
N GLY A 19 52.33 -23.96 -27.14
CA GLY A 19 50.98 -24.24 -27.62
C GLY A 19 50.14 -25.03 -26.60
N VAL A 20 50.73 -26.06 -25.98
CA VAL A 20 50.07 -26.84 -24.92
C VAL A 20 49.75 -25.97 -23.70
N PHE A 21 50.67 -25.09 -23.31
CA PHE A 21 50.46 -24.16 -22.20
C PHE A 21 49.34 -23.15 -22.50
N LEU A 22 49.26 -22.65 -23.74
CA LEU A 22 48.20 -21.73 -24.17
C LEU A 22 46.82 -22.40 -24.11
N VAL A 23 46.71 -23.64 -24.60
CA VAL A 23 45.48 -24.44 -24.51
C VAL A 23 45.11 -24.70 -23.06
N PHE A 24 46.09 -25.04 -22.21
CA PHE A 24 45.89 -25.23 -20.78
C PHE A 24 45.33 -23.97 -20.10
N LEU A 25 45.87 -22.79 -20.41
CA LEU A 25 45.35 -21.52 -19.88
C LEU A 25 43.92 -21.22 -20.37
N MET A 26 43.61 -21.52 -21.64
CA MET A 26 42.28 -21.33 -22.20
C MET A 26 41.24 -22.23 -21.51
N VAL A 27 41.56 -23.52 -21.36
CA VAL A 27 40.71 -24.50 -20.67
C VAL A 27 40.60 -24.14 -19.18
N GLY A 28 41.71 -23.79 -18.54
CA GLY A 28 41.75 -23.38 -17.13
C GLY A 28 40.86 -22.16 -16.86
N ARG A 29 40.88 -21.14 -17.72
CA ARG A 29 40.01 -19.95 -17.60
C ARG A 29 38.53 -20.33 -17.69
N VAL A 30 38.18 -21.21 -18.61
CA VAL A 30 36.80 -21.68 -18.81
C VAL A 30 36.33 -22.50 -17.61
N LEU A 31 37.17 -23.41 -17.09
CA LEU A 31 36.87 -24.19 -15.89
C LEU A 31 36.73 -23.31 -14.64
N LEU A 32 37.59 -22.31 -14.45
CA LEU A 32 37.48 -21.34 -13.36
C LEU A 32 36.21 -20.49 -13.46
N GLY A 33 35.84 -20.06 -14.67
CA GLY A 33 34.57 -19.37 -14.91
C GLY A 33 33.36 -20.22 -14.53
N MET A 34 33.31 -21.48 -14.98
CA MET A 34 32.24 -22.40 -14.59
C MET A 34 32.21 -22.67 -13.08
N ALA A 35 33.36 -22.92 -12.46
CA ALA A 35 33.45 -23.19 -11.02
C ALA A 35 33.00 -21.98 -10.18
N THR A 36 33.40 -20.76 -10.55
CA THR A 36 32.99 -19.53 -9.83
C THR A 36 31.49 -19.25 -10.00
N THR A 37 30.93 -19.48 -11.19
CA THR A 37 29.49 -19.28 -11.43
C THR A 37 28.66 -20.33 -10.67
N TYR A 38 29.11 -21.59 -10.66
CA TYR A 38 28.48 -22.66 -9.90
C TYR A 38 28.59 -22.41 -8.38
N TRP A 39 29.74 -21.95 -7.89
CA TRP A 39 29.94 -21.59 -6.49
C TRP A 39 29.04 -20.43 -6.07
N LYS A 40 28.97 -19.35 -6.86
CA LYS A 40 28.07 -18.21 -6.58
C LYS A 40 26.59 -18.56 -6.67
N SER A 41 26.22 -19.58 -7.45
CA SER A 41 24.85 -20.11 -7.48
C SER A 41 24.50 -20.92 -6.22
N LEU A 42 25.48 -21.56 -5.58
CA LEU A 42 25.29 -22.33 -4.34
C LEU A 42 25.46 -21.46 -3.09
N TYR A 43 26.29 -20.43 -3.16
CA TYR A 43 26.61 -19.49 -2.09
C TYR A 43 26.53 -18.06 -2.64
N PRO A 44 25.33 -17.48 -2.74
CA PRO A 44 25.16 -16.07 -3.08
C PRO A 44 25.93 -15.20 -2.08
N ASP A 45 26.47 -14.08 -2.53
CA ASP A 45 27.04 -13.09 -1.61
C ASP A 45 25.94 -12.65 -0.62
N PRO A 46 26.22 -12.55 0.69
CA PRO A 46 25.21 -12.13 1.67
C PRO A 46 24.67 -10.75 1.27
N PRO A 47 23.37 -10.49 1.52
CA PRO A 47 22.77 -9.20 1.19
C PRO A 47 23.61 -8.06 1.81
N PRO A 48 23.74 -6.92 1.12
CA PRO A 48 24.48 -5.80 1.66
C PRO A 48 23.88 -5.41 3.03
N PRO A 49 24.71 -4.98 4.00
CA PRO A 49 24.21 -4.61 5.32
C PRO A 49 23.15 -3.50 5.20
N PRO A 50 22.18 -3.46 6.13
CA PRO A 50 21.15 -2.44 6.15
C PRO A 50 21.80 -1.05 6.23
N ASP A 51 21.41 -0.16 5.32
CA ASP A 51 22.05 1.16 5.20
C ASP A 51 21.44 2.19 6.16
N VAL A 52 20.23 1.94 6.70
CA VAL A 52 19.55 2.71 7.77
C VAL A 52 19.68 4.23 7.60
N LYS A 53 19.60 4.72 6.36
CA LYS A 53 19.94 6.11 6.00
C LYS A 53 19.08 7.16 6.70
N PHE A 54 17.85 6.82 7.08
CA PHE A 54 16.93 7.74 7.76
C PHE A 54 17.14 7.77 9.29
N GLY A 55 18.08 6.99 9.83
CA GLY A 55 18.28 6.88 11.27
C GLY A 55 17.17 6.06 11.93
N LYS A 56 16.76 6.44 13.14
CA LYS A 56 15.62 5.80 13.80
C LYS A 56 14.31 6.29 13.18
N LEU A 57 13.39 5.36 12.95
CA LEU A 57 12.09 5.63 12.39
C LEU A 57 11.07 5.89 13.50
N PRO A 58 10.08 6.77 13.28
CA PRO A 58 8.96 6.89 14.20
C PRO A 58 8.16 5.58 14.22
N LYS A 59 7.64 5.22 15.40
CA LYS A 59 6.70 4.09 15.54
C LYS A 59 5.54 4.21 14.56
N LEU A 60 5.25 3.09 13.88
CA LEU A 60 4.11 2.98 12.99
C LEU A 60 2.81 3.22 13.78
N LEU A 61 2.03 4.20 13.33
CA LEU A 61 0.77 4.55 13.96
C LEU A 61 -0.37 3.75 13.32
N PHE A 62 -1.17 3.11 14.17
CA PHE A 62 -2.42 2.47 13.78
C PHE A 62 -3.61 3.23 14.37
N PRO A 63 -4.77 3.26 13.67
CA PRO A 63 -5.96 3.86 14.24
C PRO A 63 -6.43 3.08 15.47
N GLN A 64 -6.93 3.78 16.47
CA GLN A 64 -7.46 3.16 17.69
C GLN A 64 -8.80 2.49 17.40
N ARG A 65 -8.91 1.20 17.74
CA ARG A 65 -10.14 0.41 17.63
C ARG A 65 -10.27 -0.52 18.83
N GLU A 66 -11.49 -0.61 19.36
CA GLU A 66 -11.83 -1.64 20.33
C GLU A 66 -11.99 -2.97 19.59
N VAL A 67 -11.12 -3.92 19.91
CA VAL A 67 -11.12 -5.26 19.33
C VAL A 67 -11.33 -6.29 20.45
N PRO A 68 -12.12 -7.34 20.21
CA PRO A 68 -12.23 -8.45 21.14
C PRO A 68 -10.88 -9.12 21.37
N THR A 69 -10.74 -9.81 22.51
CA THR A 69 -9.61 -10.72 22.72
C THR A 69 -9.81 -11.98 21.90
N PHE A 70 -8.80 -12.37 21.11
CA PHE A 70 -8.85 -13.56 20.27
C PHE A 70 -7.85 -14.63 20.72
N SER A 71 -8.23 -15.90 20.50
CA SER A 71 -7.29 -17.02 20.49
C SER A 71 -6.83 -17.28 19.05
N TYR A 72 -5.53 -17.27 18.82
CA TYR A 72 -4.95 -17.41 17.49
C TYR A 72 -4.46 -18.83 17.23
N ILE A 73 -4.87 -19.40 16.09
CA ILE A 73 -4.45 -20.71 15.62
C ILE A 73 -3.73 -20.54 14.28
N LEU A 74 -2.55 -21.15 14.15
CA LEU A 74 -1.78 -21.14 12.91
C LEU A 74 -2.12 -22.40 12.09
N GLU A 75 -2.75 -22.20 10.94
CA GLU A 75 -3.09 -23.25 9.96
C GLU A 75 -2.57 -22.89 8.56
N THR A 76 -1.27 -22.64 8.45
CA THR A 76 -0.64 -22.38 7.14
C THR A 76 -0.58 -23.66 6.30
N ARG A 77 -0.35 -23.50 4.99
CA ARG A 77 -0.20 -24.65 4.06
C ARG A 77 0.86 -25.66 4.51
N THR A 78 1.90 -25.21 5.21
CA THR A 78 2.99 -26.04 5.73
C THR A 78 2.80 -26.44 7.19
N GLY A 79 1.80 -25.87 7.89
CA GLY A 79 1.61 -26.03 9.33
C GLY A 79 2.65 -25.28 10.19
N ALA A 80 3.46 -24.41 9.58
CA ALA A 80 4.51 -23.64 10.23
C ALA A 80 4.61 -22.21 9.68
N LEU A 81 5.31 -21.33 10.40
CA LEU A 81 5.62 -19.99 9.92
C LEU A 81 6.58 -20.03 8.72
N PRO A 82 6.51 -19.07 7.79
CA PRO A 82 7.42 -19.02 6.64
C PRO A 82 8.88 -18.83 7.06
N THR A 83 9.79 -19.64 6.51
CA THR A 83 11.23 -19.54 6.80
C THR A 83 12.02 -18.72 5.78
N THR A 84 11.36 -18.27 4.71
CA THR A 84 11.98 -17.59 3.56
C THR A 84 11.77 -16.08 3.56
N LEU A 85 11.26 -15.50 4.66
CA LEU A 85 11.10 -14.06 4.76
C LEU A 85 12.46 -13.39 5.00
N PRO A 86 12.73 -12.24 4.35
CA PRO A 86 14.00 -11.54 4.51
C PRO A 86 14.17 -11.00 5.94
N ASP A 87 15.42 -10.80 6.33
CA ASP A 87 15.85 -10.24 7.62
C ASP A 87 15.97 -8.70 7.59
N GLN A 88 15.90 -8.11 6.41
CA GLN A 88 15.88 -6.67 6.19
C GLN A 88 14.94 -6.31 5.05
N TYR A 89 14.40 -5.09 5.08
CA TYR A 89 13.49 -4.61 4.04
C TYR A 89 13.62 -3.12 3.79
N LYS A 90 13.18 -2.69 2.60
CA LYS A 90 13.16 -1.27 2.26
C LYS A 90 12.08 -0.53 3.05
N VAL A 91 12.37 0.71 3.36
CA VAL A 91 11.46 1.72 3.89
C VAL A 91 11.55 2.90 2.93
N TYR A 92 10.40 3.46 2.56
CA TYR A 92 10.31 4.58 1.64
C TYR A 92 9.93 5.85 2.39
N PHE A 93 10.47 6.99 1.96
CA PHE A 93 10.10 8.29 2.51
C PHE A 93 8.71 8.71 2.05
N MET A 94 7.88 9.18 2.98
CA MET A 94 6.56 9.76 2.70
C MET A 94 6.61 11.25 3.07
N PRO A 95 6.72 12.16 2.09
CA PRO A 95 6.82 13.58 2.38
C PRO A 95 5.53 14.12 3.01
N ILE A 96 5.61 14.46 4.30
CA ILE A 96 4.54 15.22 4.95
C ILE A 96 4.59 16.66 4.42
N LYS A 97 3.50 17.08 3.77
CA LYS A 97 3.33 18.45 3.31
C LYS A 97 3.50 19.41 4.49
N LYS A 98 4.36 20.42 4.34
CA LYS A 98 4.55 21.46 5.33
C LYS A 98 3.50 22.57 5.14
N PRO A 99 3.08 23.27 6.20
CA PRO A 99 2.25 24.45 6.07
C PRO A 99 2.86 25.45 5.08
N SER A 100 2.05 25.90 4.12
CA SER A 100 2.43 26.92 3.14
C SER A 100 1.45 28.08 3.18
N LEU A 101 1.90 29.26 2.79
CA LEU A 101 1.06 30.46 2.73
C LEU A 101 -0.13 30.28 1.76
N LEU A 102 0.01 29.40 0.77
CA LEU A 102 -0.99 29.12 -0.27
C LEU A 102 -1.89 27.92 0.07
N ALA A 103 -1.70 27.27 1.23
CA ALA A 103 -2.47 26.10 1.63
C ALA A 103 -3.98 26.40 1.66
N TYR A 104 -4.34 27.57 2.22
CA TYR A 104 -5.73 28.01 2.28
C TYR A 104 -6.33 28.28 0.89
N ASP A 105 -5.61 29.00 0.02
CA ASP A 105 -6.09 29.33 -1.32
C ASP A 105 -6.25 28.08 -2.19
N THR A 106 -5.31 27.13 -2.09
CA THR A 106 -5.39 25.82 -2.76
C THR A 106 -6.59 25.03 -2.29
N ALA A 107 -6.83 24.98 -0.97
CA ALA A 107 -7.98 24.29 -0.39
C ALA A 107 -9.30 24.92 -0.85
N LYS A 108 -9.39 26.26 -0.86
CA LYS A 108 -10.56 27.01 -1.36
C LYS A 108 -10.80 26.75 -2.85
N ALA A 109 -9.74 26.71 -3.67
CA ALA A 109 -9.84 26.38 -5.09
C ALA A 109 -10.34 24.93 -5.32
N LEU A 110 -9.88 23.97 -4.52
CA LEU A 110 -10.38 22.59 -4.57
C LEU A 110 -11.85 22.50 -4.13
N ALA A 111 -12.24 23.18 -3.04
CA ALA A 111 -13.62 23.26 -2.59
C ALA A 111 -14.55 23.84 -3.67
N ASN A 112 -14.13 24.92 -4.33
CA ASN A 112 -14.88 25.51 -5.45
C ASN A 112 -15.06 24.54 -6.62
N ARG A 113 -14.04 23.74 -6.96
CA ARG A 113 -14.14 22.69 -8.01
C ARG A 113 -15.07 21.54 -7.63
N LEU A 114 -15.39 21.39 -6.35
CA LEU A 114 -16.37 20.45 -5.81
C LEU A 114 -17.76 21.10 -5.58
N ASP A 115 -17.96 22.32 -6.09
CA ASP A 115 -19.18 23.14 -5.94
C ASP A 115 -19.43 23.65 -4.51
N PHE A 116 -18.41 23.69 -3.65
CA PHE A 116 -18.45 24.28 -2.30
C PHE A 116 -17.94 25.74 -2.33
N ILE A 117 -18.75 26.65 -2.88
CA ILE A 117 -18.38 28.06 -3.13
C ILE A 117 -18.62 28.98 -1.91
N THR A 118 -19.13 28.43 -0.80
CA THR A 118 -19.41 29.19 0.42
C THR A 118 -18.13 29.57 1.18
N GLU A 119 -18.23 30.55 2.09
CA GLU A 119 -17.09 30.88 2.96
C GLU A 119 -16.91 29.78 4.02
N PRO A 120 -15.69 29.26 4.21
CA PRO A 120 -15.47 28.17 5.15
C PRO A 120 -15.54 28.63 6.60
N LYS A 121 -15.94 27.69 7.45
CA LYS A 121 -15.76 27.75 8.90
C LYS A 121 -14.40 27.16 9.24
N LYS A 122 -13.57 27.94 9.94
CA LYS A 122 -12.32 27.45 10.53
C LYS A 122 -12.66 26.57 11.75
N LEU A 123 -12.35 25.27 11.66
CA LEU A 123 -12.54 24.33 12.78
C LEU A 123 -11.28 24.28 13.66
N SER A 124 -10.10 24.36 13.03
CA SER A 124 -8.80 24.43 13.70
C SER A 124 -7.79 25.20 12.83
N GLU A 125 -6.51 25.23 13.23
CA GLU A 125 -5.46 25.86 12.39
C GLU A 125 -5.27 25.14 11.04
N THR A 126 -5.58 23.85 10.97
CA THR A 126 -5.39 23.03 9.77
C THR A 126 -6.69 22.55 9.15
N GLU A 127 -7.80 22.55 9.89
CA GLU A 127 -9.10 22.03 9.41
C GLU A 127 -10.10 23.14 9.13
N TYR A 128 -10.68 23.08 7.92
CA TYR A 128 -11.69 23.99 7.44
C TYR A 128 -12.90 23.22 6.92
N ARG A 129 -14.09 23.81 7.07
CA ARG A 129 -15.35 23.20 6.66
C ARG A 129 -16.20 24.15 5.84
N TRP A 130 -16.65 23.67 4.69
CA TRP A 130 -17.62 24.32 3.83
C TRP A 130 -18.96 23.61 3.97
N ASP A 131 -20.04 24.36 4.17
CA ASP A 131 -21.40 23.84 4.21
C ASP A 131 -22.20 24.46 3.05
N VAL A 132 -23.04 23.65 2.41
CA VAL A 132 -23.94 24.07 1.32
C VAL A 132 -25.30 23.43 1.54
N SER A 133 -26.38 24.15 1.26
CA SER A 133 -27.76 23.65 1.36
C SER A 133 -28.48 23.69 0.00
N GLU A 134 -27.72 23.77 -1.10
CA GLU A 134 -28.27 23.74 -2.45
C GLU A 134 -28.51 22.28 -2.89
N ALA A 135 -29.74 21.97 -3.30
CA ALA A 135 -30.28 20.63 -3.57
C ALA A 135 -30.31 19.67 -2.36
N VAL A 136 -29.16 19.41 -1.74
CA VAL A 136 -29.00 18.49 -0.59
C VAL A 136 -28.01 19.11 0.40
N ASP A 137 -28.39 19.19 1.67
CA ASP A 137 -27.49 19.60 2.75
C ASP A 137 -26.18 18.80 2.68
N SER A 138 -25.06 19.49 2.47
CA SER A 138 -23.77 18.88 2.21
C SER A 138 -22.66 19.61 2.94
N SER A 139 -21.62 18.88 3.31
CA SER A 139 -20.44 19.43 3.95
C SER A 139 -19.16 18.87 3.34
N LEU A 140 -18.16 19.73 3.19
CA LEU A 140 -16.79 19.36 2.84
C LEU A 140 -15.89 19.79 3.99
N THR A 141 -15.19 18.84 4.61
CA THR A 141 -14.19 19.12 5.66
C THR A 141 -12.82 18.74 5.11
N MET A 142 -11.86 19.64 5.19
CA MET A 142 -10.53 19.46 4.60
C MET A 142 -9.44 19.88 5.58
N ASN A 143 -8.38 19.08 5.65
CA ASN A 143 -7.12 19.50 6.24
C ASN A 143 -6.28 20.19 5.16
N ILE A 144 -6.06 21.49 5.32
CA ILE A 144 -5.41 22.33 4.30
C ILE A 144 -3.91 22.04 4.15
N ILE A 145 -3.31 21.36 5.12
CA ILE A 145 -1.88 21.02 5.11
C ILE A 145 -1.66 19.72 4.35
N THR A 146 -2.39 18.67 4.72
CA THR A 146 -2.27 17.34 4.10
C THR A 146 -2.99 17.27 2.76
N GLY A 147 -4.04 18.06 2.58
CA GLY A 147 -4.98 17.97 1.47
C GLY A 147 -5.99 16.82 1.61
N SER A 148 -6.02 16.13 2.75
CA SER A 148 -7.04 15.11 3.01
C SER A 148 -8.39 15.77 3.26
N PHE A 149 -9.46 15.14 2.78
CA PHE A 149 -10.81 15.68 2.94
C PHE A 149 -11.89 14.61 3.01
N VAL A 150 -13.01 15.01 3.59
CA VAL A 150 -14.26 14.27 3.60
C VAL A 150 -15.37 15.16 3.06
N LEU A 151 -15.96 14.74 1.95
CA LEU A 151 -17.21 15.25 1.43
C LEU A 151 -18.34 14.34 1.91
N ASP A 152 -19.38 14.91 2.50
CA ASP A 152 -20.54 14.18 3.00
C ASP A 152 -21.82 14.93 2.63
N ARG A 153 -22.68 14.29 1.84
CA ARG A 153 -24.03 14.76 1.52
C ARG A 153 -25.04 14.06 2.40
N LYS A 154 -25.95 14.81 3.03
CA LYS A 154 -26.99 14.30 3.92
C LYS A 154 -28.16 13.70 3.14
N TRP A 155 -27.85 12.67 2.36
CA TRP A 155 -28.77 11.91 1.52
C TRP A 155 -29.95 11.32 2.31
N GLN A 156 -29.78 11.05 3.61
CA GLN A 156 -30.81 10.47 4.47
C GLN A 156 -32.06 11.36 4.62
N LYS A 157 -31.91 12.67 4.39
CA LYS A 157 -33.02 13.64 4.50
C LYS A 157 -33.75 13.87 3.18
N ASP A 158 -33.23 13.34 2.08
CA ASP A 158 -33.73 13.60 0.74
C ASP A 158 -34.39 12.32 0.16
N PRO A 159 -35.73 12.30 0.01
CA PRO A 159 -36.46 11.14 -0.48
C PRO A 159 -36.05 10.68 -1.88
N ALA A 160 -35.40 11.54 -2.67
CA ALA A 160 -34.91 11.15 -4.00
C ALA A 160 -33.93 9.97 -3.95
N TYR A 161 -33.22 9.77 -2.83
CA TYR A 161 -32.27 8.68 -2.66
C TYR A 161 -32.90 7.33 -2.34
N GLU A 162 -34.20 7.27 -2.02
CA GLU A 162 -34.89 6.00 -1.74
C GLU A 162 -35.06 5.15 -3.01
N THR A 163 -35.28 5.80 -4.16
CA THR A 163 -35.50 5.14 -5.44
C THR A 163 -34.42 5.52 -6.45
N PRO A 164 -33.60 4.56 -6.90
CA PRO A 164 -32.65 4.77 -7.99
C PRO A 164 -33.34 5.25 -9.28
N THR A 165 -32.77 6.25 -9.92
CA THR A 165 -33.25 6.78 -11.22
C THR A 165 -32.35 6.42 -12.40
N LEU A 166 -31.24 5.73 -12.12
CA LEU A 166 -30.34 5.11 -13.09
C LEU A 166 -30.21 3.61 -12.81
N ALA A 167 -29.86 2.84 -13.85
CA ALA A 167 -29.47 1.45 -13.69
C ALA A 167 -28.15 1.34 -12.92
N PRO A 168 -27.92 0.24 -12.18
CA PRO A 168 -26.64 -0.02 -11.55
C PRO A 168 -25.49 0.01 -12.56
N LEU A 169 -24.36 0.60 -12.17
CA LEU A 169 -23.14 0.61 -12.97
C LEU A 169 -22.43 -0.74 -12.86
N LEU A 170 -21.69 -1.10 -13.91
CA LEU A 170 -20.67 -2.15 -13.82
C LEU A 170 -19.50 -1.66 -12.95
N ASP A 171 -18.79 -2.58 -12.32
CA ASP A 171 -17.66 -2.25 -11.43
C ASP A 171 -16.60 -1.38 -12.13
N SER A 172 -16.22 -1.72 -13.37
CA SER A 172 -15.27 -0.93 -14.15
C SER A 172 -15.76 0.50 -14.41
N GLN A 173 -17.05 0.66 -14.75
CA GLN A 173 -17.65 1.98 -14.98
C GLN A 173 -17.71 2.81 -13.69
N ALA A 174 -17.90 2.17 -12.54
CA ALA A 174 -17.90 2.83 -11.25
C ALA A 174 -16.49 3.34 -10.89
N SER A 175 -15.45 2.50 -11.06
CA SER A 175 -14.05 2.90 -10.88
C SER A 175 -13.65 4.01 -11.85
N ASP A 176 -13.98 3.89 -13.14
CA ASP A 176 -13.71 4.92 -14.15
C ASP A 176 -14.34 6.26 -13.80
N LYS A 177 -15.54 6.25 -13.20
CA LYS A 177 -16.21 7.48 -12.76
C LYS A 177 -15.44 8.18 -11.64
N VAL A 178 -14.85 7.43 -10.71
CA VAL A 178 -14.00 7.98 -9.63
C VAL A 178 -12.67 8.46 -10.21
N TYR A 179 -12.02 7.70 -11.08
CA TYR A 179 -10.79 8.15 -11.76
C TYR A 179 -11.00 9.45 -12.53
N ASN A 180 -12.08 9.55 -13.30
CA ASN A 180 -12.42 10.78 -14.02
C ASN A 180 -12.72 11.95 -13.08
N LEU A 181 -13.34 11.70 -11.92
CA LEU A 181 -13.54 12.74 -10.90
C LEU A 181 -12.20 13.22 -10.34
N LEU A 182 -11.34 12.32 -9.89
CA LEU A 182 -10.02 12.65 -9.36
C LEU A 182 -9.16 13.38 -10.40
N SER A 183 -9.18 12.95 -11.66
CA SER A 183 -8.45 13.61 -12.75
C SER A 183 -8.92 15.05 -12.96
N ARG A 184 -10.24 15.32 -12.96
CA ARG A 184 -10.76 16.70 -13.04
C ARG A 184 -10.36 17.57 -11.85
N LEU A 185 -10.16 16.95 -10.67
CA LEU A 185 -9.72 17.62 -9.46
C LEU A 185 -8.20 17.75 -9.35
N ASP A 186 -7.44 17.22 -10.31
CA ASP A 186 -5.97 17.14 -10.25
C ASP A 186 -5.49 16.38 -8.99
N LEU A 187 -6.18 15.27 -8.68
CA LEU A 187 -5.95 14.41 -7.52
C LEU A 187 -5.72 12.93 -7.92
N LEU A 188 -5.67 12.63 -9.23
CA LEU A 188 -5.44 11.26 -9.70
C LEU A 188 -3.94 11.03 -9.89
N GLU A 189 -3.35 10.32 -8.95
CA GLU A 189 -1.94 9.91 -8.98
C GLU A 189 -1.76 8.57 -9.72
N GLU A 190 -0.58 8.34 -10.28
CA GLU A 190 -0.29 7.16 -11.11
C GLU A 190 -0.45 5.84 -10.34
N ASP A 191 -0.06 5.82 -9.07
CA ASP A 191 -0.15 4.65 -8.20
C ASP A 191 -1.57 4.36 -7.71
N LEU A 192 -2.46 5.36 -7.69
CA LEU A 192 -3.91 5.14 -7.51
C LEU A 192 -4.56 4.58 -8.77
N GLN A 193 -4.06 4.96 -9.95
CA GLN A 193 -4.58 4.49 -11.24
C GLN A 193 -4.15 3.05 -11.55
N THR A 194 -2.90 2.71 -11.24
CA THR A 194 -2.33 1.37 -11.47
C THR A 194 -2.58 0.41 -10.29
N GLY A 195 -3.02 0.95 -9.16
CA GLY A 195 -3.39 0.18 -7.98
C GLY A 195 -4.69 -0.60 -8.11
N SER A 196 -4.98 -1.39 -7.09
CA SER A 196 -6.23 -2.16 -7.05
C SER A 196 -7.43 -1.27 -6.74
N SER A 197 -8.62 -1.68 -7.21
CA SER A 197 -9.89 -1.06 -6.85
C SER A 197 -10.90 -2.13 -6.42
N SER A 198 -11.80 -1.75 -5.51
CA SER A 198 -12.93 -2.59 -5.12
C SER A 198 -14.24 -1.82 -5.23
N VAL A 199 -15.29 -2.52 -5.63
CA VAL A 199 -16.64 -1.96 -5.75
C VAL A 199 -17.59 -2.77 -4.89
N GLN A 200 -18.29 -2.09 -3.99
CA GLN A 200 -19.21 -2.70 -3.04
C GLN A 200 -20.62 -2.16 -3.27
N PRO A 201 -21.59 -3.01 -3.61
CA PRO A 201 -22.98 -2.60 -3.76
C PRO A 201 -23.62 -2.33 -2.39
N LEU A 202 -24.26 -1.17 -2.24
CA LEU A 202 -24.86 -0.73 -0.98
C LEU A 202 -26.35 -0.39 -1.15
N LYS A 203 -27.11 -0.58 -0.08
CA LYS A 203 -28.50 -0.11 0.06
C LYS A 203 -28.66 0.71 1.34
N SER A 204 -29.68 1.57 1.38
CA SER A 204 -30.16 2.20 2.59
C SER A 204 -30.97 1.19 3.41
N ASP A 205 -30.66 1.12 4.70
CA ASP A 205 -31.43 0.39 5.71
C ASP A 205 -31.54 1.29 6.94
N ASN A 206 -32.73 1.85 7.18
CA ASN A 206 -33.00 2.78 8.28
C ASN A 206 -32.01 3.96 8.38
N GLY A 207 -31.62 4.54 7.23
CA GLY A 207 -30.70 5.68 7.17
C GLY A 207 -29.21 5.33 7.30
N VAL A 208 -28.89 4.03 7.36
CA VAL A 208 -27.52 3.51 7.34
C VAL A 208 -27.26 2.82 6.01
N LEU A 209 -26.04 2.96 5.48
CA LEU A 209 -25.62 2.21 4.30
C LEU A 209 -25.12 0.84 4.72
N VAL A 210 -25.75 -0.20 4.20
CA VAL A 210 -25.36 -1.60 4.41
C VAL A 210 -25.13 -2.29 3.07
N GLU A 211 -24.40 -3.40 3.07
CA GLU A 211 -24.17 -4.19 1.87
C GLU A 211 -25.50 -4.66 1.25
N ALA A 212 -25.63 -4.48 -0.06
CA ALA A 212 -26.80 -4.95 -0.79
C ALA A 212 -26.65 -6.44 -1.11
N PRO A 213 -27.74 -7.23 -1.04
CA PRO A 213 -27.68 -8.67 -1.33
C PRO A 213 -27.35 -8.98 -2.79
N SER A 214 -27.48 -8.00 -3.68
CA SER A 214 -27.10 -8.09 -5.09
C SER A 214 -26.91 -6.70 -5.69
N ALA A 215 -26.15 -6.60 -6.77
CA ALA A 215 -25.99 -5.35 -7.53
C ALA A 215 -27.35 -4.78 -8.02
N SER A 216 -28.31 -5.66 -8.34
CA SER A 216 -29.67 -5.24 -8.76
C SER A 216 -30.54 -4.65 -7.65
N LYS A 217 -30.16 -4.84 -6.38
CA LYS A 217 -30.81 -4.26 -5.20
C LYS A 217 -30.03 -3.09 -4.63
N ALA A 218 -28.89 -2.75 -5.21
CA ALA A 218 -28.08 -1.63 -4.79
C ALA A 218 -28.75 -0.30 -5.16
N GLN A 219 -28.68 0.65 -4.24
CA GLN A 219 -29.04 2.05 -4.45
C GLN A 219 -27.78 2.92 -4.61
N PHE A 220 -26.67 2.44 -4.08
CA PHE A 220 -25.37 3.10 -4.10
C PHE A 220 -24.27 2.09 -4.43
N LEU A 221 -23.13 2.59 -4.90
CA LEU A 221 -21.86 1.85 -4.95
C LEU A 221 -20.83 2.57 -4.10
N ARG A 222 -20.13 1.83 -3.25
CA ARG A 222 -18.86 2.30 -2.68
C ARG A 222 -17.74 1.81 -3.58
N VAL A 223 -16.94 2.75 -4.07
CA VAL A 223 -15.74 2.49 -4.85
C VAL A 223 -14.56 2.86 -3.97
N ASN A 224 -13.65 1.90 -3.77
CA ASN A 224 -12.42 2.09 -3.05
C ASN A 224 -11.24 1.98 -4.01
N LEU A 225 -10.31 2.94 -3.92
CA LEU A 225 -9.03 2.89 -4.62
C LEU A 225 -7.92 2.69 -3.60
N TYR A 226 -7.00 1.79 -3.92
CA TYR A 226 -5.83 1.46 -3.14
C TYR A 226 -4.58 1.81 -3.92
N ARG A 227 -3.45 2.03 -3.23
CA ARG A 227 -2.16 2.20 -3.90
C ARG A 227 -1.77 0.93 -4.65
N ALA A 228 -1.02 1.10 -5.73
CA ALA A 228 -0.27 0.04 -6.36
C ALA A 228 0.78 -0.57 -5.42
N ASP A 229 1.13 -1.82 -5.72
CA ASP A 229 2.20 -2.52 -5.01
C ASP A 229 3.52 -1.77 -5.16
N VAL A 230 4.24 -1.63 -4.05
CA VAL A 230 5.52 -0.92 -4.00
C VAL A 230 6.64 -1.94 -4.06
N ASP A 231 7.48 -1.89 -5.09
CA ASP A 231 8.59 -2.85 -5.30
C ASP A 231 8.12 -4.31 -5.27
N ASN A 232 7.03 -4.61 -6.00
CA ASN A 232 6.34 -5.91 -6.03
C ASN A 232 5.82 -6.40 -4.66
N THR A 233 5.61 -5.48 -3.74
CA THR A 233 5.14 -5.77 -2.38
C THR A 233 3.77 -5.16 -2.19
N ARG A 234 2.82 -5.99 -1.75
CA ARG A 234 1.44 -5.57 -1.49
C ARG A 234 1.40 -4.42 -0.49
N THR A 235 0.59 -3.41 -0.80
CA THR A 235 0.22 -2.37 0.17
C THR A 235 -1.09 -2.75 0.87
N VAL A 236 -1.15 -2.60 2.19
CA VAL A 236 -2.34 -2.87 3.00
C VAL A 236 -2.80 -1.60 3.71
N SER A 237 -4.12 -1.41 3.76
CA SER A 237 -4.76 -0.27 4.39
C SER A 237 -5.21 -0.59 5.82
N PRO A 238 -5.52 0.41 6.67
CA PRO A 238 -5.96 0.18 8.05
C PRO A 238 -7.32 -0.51 8.13
N THR A 239 -8.10 -0.44 7.06
CA THR A 239 -9.43 -1.02 6.93
C THR A 239 -9.56 -1.76 5.63
N THR A 240 -10.34 -2.83 5.60
CA THR A 240 -10.58 -3.60 4.36
C THR A 240 -11.81 -3.09 3.59
N ASP A 241 -12.68 -2.31 4.23
CA ASP A 241 -13.90 -1.77 3.63
C ASP A 241 -13.72 -0.39 2.99
N ARG A 242 -12.57 0.25 3.22
CA ARG A 242 -12.20 1.57 2.67
C ARG A 242 -10.74 1.59 2.25
N GLY A 243 -10.49 2.15 1.06
CA GLY A 243 -9.15 2.44 0.55
C GLY A 243 -8.71 3.87 0.85
N LEU A 244 -7.59 4.29 0.25
CA LEU A 244 -7.07 5.66 0.35
C LEU A 244 -8.04 6.69 -0.21
N VAL A 245 -8.74 6.31 -1.29
CA VAL A 245 -9.89 7.04 -1.79
C VAL A 245 -11.12 6.15 -1.67
N SER A 246 -12.15 6.62 -0.98
CA SER A 246 -13.44 5.93 -0.88
C SER A 246 -14.55 6.87 -1.33
N ALA A 247 -15.24 6.52 -2.42
CA ALA A 247 -16.33 7.31 -2.96
C ALA A 247 -17.62 6.51 -2.95
N ILE A 248 -18.70 7.10 -2.45
CA ILE A 248 -20.05 6.53 -2.50
C ILE A 248 -20.84 7.23 -3.58
N ILE A 249 -21.30 6.47 -4.57
CA ILE A 249 -22.01 6.95 -5.74
C ILE A 249 -23.45 6.46 -5.68
N ALA A 250 -24.42 7.37 -5.64
CA ALA A 250 -25.83 7.04 -5.81
C ALA A 250 -26.21 6.91 -7.29
N PHE A 251 -27.15 6.00 -7.58
CA PHE A 251 -27.72 5.82 -8.90
C PHE A 251 -28.81 6.87 -9.20
N GLN A 252 -28.39 8.13 -9.23
CA GLN A 252 -29.26 9.28 -9.50
C GLN A 252 -28.97 9.91 -10.85
N ARG A 253 -30.00 10.32 -11.58
CA ARG A 253 -29.86 10.99 -12.89
C ARG A 253 -29.22 12.36 -12.77
N GLU A 254 -29.53 13.10 -11.71
CA GLU A 254 -28.97 14.43 -11.45
C GLU A 254 -27.52 14.31 -10.97
N ALA A 255 -26.58 14.92 -11.70
CA ALA A 255 -25.15 14.82 -11.40
C ALA A 255 -24.81 15.36 -9.99
N SER A 256 -25.46 16.46 -9.58
CA SER A 256 -25.37 17.06 -8.24
C SER A 256 -25.82 16.13 -7.11
N ARG A 257 -26.48 15.00 -7.41
CA ARG A 257 -26.91 14.00 -6.42
C ARG A 257 -26.12 12.70 -6.47
N GLN A 258 -25.27 12.50 -7.47
CA GLN A 258 -24.58 11.23 -7.66
C GLN A 258 -23.48 10.97 -6.63
N LEU A 259 -22.65 11.96 -6.26
CA LEU A 259 -21.58 11.76 -5.29
C LEU A 259 -22.11 11.94 -3.86
N VAL A 260 -22.33 10.87 -3.12
CA VAL A 260 -22.91 10.95 -1.76
C VAL A 260 -21.84 11.23 -0.71
N ARG A 261 -20.71 10.54 -0.84
CA ARG A 261 -19.59 10.67 0.08
C ARG A 261 -18.29 10.51 -0.68
N MET A 262 -17.25 11.23 -0.28
CA MET A 262 -15.90 11.01 -0.76
C MET A 262 -14.92 11.23 0.38
N GLU A 263 -14.11 10.23 0.67
CA GLU A 263 -12.97 10.31 1.57
C GLU A 263 -11.71 10.26 0.71
N TYR A 264 -10.82 11.22 0.88
CA TYR A 264 -9.53 11.29 0.21
C TYR A 264 -8.43 11.39 1.27
N ASN A 265 -7.78 10.26 1.54
CA ASN A 265 -6.71 10.09 2.51
C ASN A 265 -5.46 9.54 1.81
N TYR A 266 -5.08 10.18 0.71
CA TYR A 266 -3.89 9.81 -0.05
C TYR A 266 -2.70 10.68 0.37
N PHE A 267 -1.57 10.02 0.67
CA PHE A 267 -0.30 10.68 0.98
C PHE A 267 0.77 10.17 0.02
N PRO A 268 1.52 11.04 -0.68
CA PRO A 268 2.51 10.60 -1.66
C PRO A 268 3.65 9.81 -1.00
N VAL A 269 4.22 8.87 -1.74
CA VAL A 269 5.42 8.10 -1.37
C VAL A 269 6.53 8.45 -2.36
N ASP A 270 7.70 8.82 -1.86
CA ASP A 270 8.90 9.02 -2.68
C ASP A 270 9.61 7.67 -2.88
N LEU A 271 9.38 7.05 -4.04
CA LEU A 271 9.96 5.76 -4.39
C LEU A 271 11.46 5.82 -4.71
N GLU A 272 12.00 7.02 -4.95
CA GLU A 272 13.43 7.23 -5.20
C GLU A 272 14.21 7.30 -3.87
N GLN A 273 13.57 7.80 -2.81
CA GLN A 273 14.14 7.88 -1.48
C GLN A 273 13.77 6.67 -0.62
N SER A 274 14.68 5.68 -0.62
CA SER A 274 14.55 4.48 0.20
C SER A 274 15.82 4.13 0.98
N ALA A 275 15.63 3.35 2.04
CA ALA A 275 16.68 2.80 2.88
C ALA A 275 16.28 1.40 3.38
N SER A 276 17.26 0.52 3.58
CA SER A 276 17.07 -0.84 4.09
C SER A 276 17.22 -0.88 5.61
N TYR A 277 16.23 -1.49 6.27
CA TYR A 277 16.13 -1.61 7.72
C TYR A 277 16.06 -3.08 8.15
N PRO A 278 16.73 -3.46 9.26
CA PRO A 278 16.54 -4.77 9.87
C PRO A 278 15.10 -5.00 10.32
N LEU A 279 14.62 -6.22 10.15
CA LEU A 279 13.31 -6.66 10.61
C LEU A 279 13.41 -7.48 11.91
N ILE A 280 12.33 -7.53 12.67
CA ILE A 280 12.12 -8.57 13.69
C ILE A 280 11.87 -9.93 13.01
N GLY A 281 12.12 -11.03 13.70
CA GLY A 281 11.79 -12.36 13.16
C GLY A 281 10.27 -12.59 13.07
N VAL A 282 9.82 -13.40 12.09
CA VAL A 282 8.39 -13.75 11.96
C VAL A 282 7.82 -14.46 13.20
N GLU A 283 8.64 -15.24 13.90
CA GLU A 283 8.26 -15.87 15.18
C GLU A 283 7.96 -14.82 16.26
N GLU A 284 8.80 -13.78 16.33
CA GLU A 284 8.59 -12.66 17.24
C GLU A 284 7.33 -11.88 16.86
N ALA A 285 7.12 -11.61 15.57
CA ALA A 285 5.91 -10.97 15.08
C ALA A 285 4.65 -11.77 15.43
N TRP A 286 4.69 -13.10 15.31
CA TRP A 286 3.60 -13.98 15.69
C TRP A 286 3.29 -13.90 17.20
N ILE A 287 4.32 -13.94 18.05
CA ILE A 287 4.17 -13.78 19.50
C ILE A 287 3.57 -12.40 19.84
N ARG A 288 4.01 -11.33 19.16
CA ARG A 288 3.45 -9.98 19.33
C ARG A 288 1.96 -9.95 18.97
N MET A 289 1.56 -10.58 17.87
CA MET A 289 0.14 -10.69 17.49
C MET A 289 -0.67 -11.38 18.58
N GLN A 290 -0.20 -12.53 19.08
CA GLN A 290 -0.87 -13.29 20.13
C GLN A 290 -1.02 -12.52 21.44
N ASN A 291 -0.05 -11.68 21.77
CA ASN A 291 -0.04 -10.87 22.99
C ASN A 291 -0.78 -9.52 22.84
N GLY A 292 -1.47 -9.28 21.72
CA GLY A 292 -2.20 -8.03 21.49
C GLY A 292 -1.33 -6.83 21.11
N GLY A 293 -0.07 -7.06 20.75
CA GLY A 293 0.85 -6.04 20.23
C GLY A 293 0.71 -5.78 18.72
N GLY A 294 -0.17 -6.51 18.03
CA GLY A 294 -0.53 -6.30 16.64
C GLY A 294 -1.80 -5.46 16.47
N TYR A 295 -1.99 -4.91 15.27
CA TYR A 295 -3.21 -4.23 14.87
C TYR A 295 -4.13 -5.20 14.13
N VAL A 296 -5.40 -5.27 14.53
CA VAL A 296 -6.41 -6.09 13.85
C VAL A 296 -7.23 -5.21 12.90
N ALA A 297 -7.02 -5.39 11.60
CA ALA A 297 -7.69 -4.62 10.55
C ALA A 297 -9.07 -5.16 10.21
N GLN A 298 -9.21 -6.49 10.26
CA GLN A 298 -10.45 -7.22 10.01
C GLN A 298 -10.49 -8.49 10.88
N TYR A 299 -11.68 -8.86 11.35
CA TYR A 299 -11.91 -10.10 12.08
C TYR A 299 -13.31 -10.66 11.79
N PRO A 300 -13.50 -11.99 11.89
CA PRO A 300 -14.81 -12.61 11.72
C PRO A 300 -15.75 -12.26 12.88
N HIS A 301 -16.98 -11.84 12.57
CA HIS A 301 -17.99 -11.55 13.59
C HIS A 301 -18.50 -12.84 14.24
N GLY A 302 -18.62 -12.84 15.58
CA GLY A 302 -19.17 -13.96 16.35
C GLY A 302 -18.19 -15.12 16.59
N SER A 303 -16.91 -14.95 16.29
CA SER A 303 -15.85 -15.92 16.65
C SER A 303 -14.81 -15.27 17.56
N GLU A 304 -14.45 -15.97 18.63
CA GLU A 304 -13.31 -15.62 19.50
C GLU A 304 -12.02 -16.33 19.06
N VAL A 305 -12.14 -17.23 18.07
CA VAL A 305 -11.01 -17.97 17.49
C VAL A 305 -10.69 -17.40 16.12
N VAL A 306 -9.42 -17.04 15.94
CA VAL A 306 -8.88 -16.54 14.68
C VAL A 306 -7.94 -17.60 14.11
N VAL A 307 -8.23 -18.02 12.88
CA VAL A 307 -7.38 -18.95 12.13
C VAL A 307 -6.55 -18.17 11.13
N VAL A 308 -5.23 -18.25 11.26
CA VAL A 308 -4.28 -17.62 10.33
C VAL A 308 -3.76 -18.67 9.36
N ARG A 309 -3.97 -18.43 8.06
CA ARG A 309 -3.60 -19.34 6.97
C ARG A 309 -2.38 -18.87 6.18
N GLU A 310 -2.11 -17.58 6.21
CA GLU A 310 -1.01 -16.98 5.46
C GLU A 310 -0.31 -15.89 6.27
N VAL A 311 1.02 -15.84 6.15
CA VAL A 311 1.87 -14.82 6.74
C VAL A 311 2.80 -14.28 5.67
N THR A 312 2.71 -12.99 5.37
CA THR A 312 3.50 -12.33 4.32
C THR A 312 4.07 -11.00 4.82
N LEU A 313 4.99 -10.41 4.04
CA LEU A 313 5.39 -9.01 4.21
C LEU A 313 4.52 -8.13 3.30
N ALA A 314 4.09 -7.00 3.85
CA ALA A 314 3.35 -5.98 3.14
C ALA A 314 3.83 -4.59 3.58
N TYR A 315 3.53 -3.55 2.80
CA TYR A 315 3.66 -2.16 3.25
C TYR A 315 2.36 -1.69 3.87
N TYR A 316 2.43 -1.05 5.04
CA TYR A 316 1.25 -0.45 5.65
C TYR A 316 1.05 0.98 5.14
N ASP A 317 -0.04 1.20 4.41
CA ASP A 317 -0.44 2.51 3.92
C ASP A 317 -1.54 3.08 4.82
N SER A 318 -1.23 4.15 5.53
CA SER A 318 -2.05 4.69 6.60
C SER A 318 -3.05 5.72 6.11
N ASP A 319 -4.22 5.77 6.74
CA ASP A 319 -5.20 6.85 6.58
C ASP A 319 -4.83 8.11 7.38
N ILE A 320 -3.76 8.03 8.19
CA ILE A 320 -3.17 9.14 8.95
C ILE A 320 -1.80 9.47 8.32
N PRO A 321 -1.43 10.75 8.19
CA PRO A 321 -0.12 11.12 7.66
C PRO A 321 1.03 10.54 8.49
N GLN A 322 1.92 9.79 7.83
CA GLN A 322 3.15 9.26 8.42
C GLN A 322 4.35 9.64 7.53
N GLN A 323 5.55 9.69 8.13
CA GLN A 323 6.77 10.12 7.43
C GLN A 323 7.41 9.05 6.56
N PHE A 324 7.01 7.78 6.73
CA PHE A 324 7.61 6.65 6.08
C PHE A 324 6.59 5.58 5.77
N LEU A 325 6.73 4.96 4.60
CA LEU A 325 6.03 3.74 4.24
C LEU A 325 6.85 2.57 4.80
N GLN A 326 6.33 1.94 5.86
CA GLN A 326 7.06 0.91 6.61
C GLN A 326 6.46 -0.48 6.37
N PRO A 327 7.30 -1.54 6.38
CA PRO A 327 6.84 -2.91 6.24
C PRO A 327 6.13 -3.40 7.52
N VAL A 328 5.15 -4.26 7.32
CA VAL A 328 4.43 -5.00 8.35
C VAL A 328 4.37 -6.48 7.98
N TYR A 329 4.37 -7.34 9.00
CA TYR A 329 3.94 -8.72 8.85
C TYR A 329 2.42 -8.76 8.77
N LEU A 330 1.91 -9.26 7.65
CA LEU A 330 0.49 -9.44 7.35
C LEU A 330 0.09 -10.88 7.68
N PHE A 331 -0.84 -11.03 8.61
CA PHE A 331 -1.44 -12.31 8.99
C PHE A 331 -2.88 -12.35 8.44
N GLU A 332 -3.19 -13.29 7.54
CA GLU A 332 -4.50 -13.42 6.89
C GLU A 332 -5.07 -14.84 7.06
N GLY A 333 -6.39 -14.95 7.21
CA GLY A 333 -7.11 -16.23 7.21
C GLY A 333 -8.56 -16.12 7.67
N ASP A 334 -9.48 -16.84 7.02
CA ASP A 334 -10.89 -16.99 7.41
C ASP A 334 -11.60 -15.66 7.83
N GLY A 335 -11.37 -14.59 7.07
CA GLY A 335 -11.95 -13.26 7.34
C GLY A 335 -11.21 -12.42 8.38
N PHE A 336 -10.04 -12.87 8.85
CA PHE A 336 -9.11 -12.12 9.68
C PHE A 336 -7.98 -11.51 8.83
N ALA A 337 -7.61 -10.28 9.18
CA ALA A 337 -6.40 -9.60 8.72
C ALA A 337 -5.80 -8.82 9.88
N GLY A 338 -4.55 -9.11 10.22
CA GLY A 338 -3.82 -8.43 11.29
C GLY A 338 -2.40 -8.07 10.89
N TYR A 339 -1.89 -6.94 11.41
CA TYR A 339 -0.61 -6.36 11.05
C TYR A 339 0.29 -6.23 12.27
N VAL A 340 1.58 -6.53 12.11
CA VAL A 340 2.61 -6.24 13.13
C VAL A 340 3.73 -5.45 12.47
N PRO A 341 4.18 -4.32 13.04
CA PRO A 341 5.36 -3.60 12.53
C PRO A 341 6.55 -4.55 12.38
N ALA A 342 7.15 -4.56 11.19
CA ALA A 342 8.24 -5.49 10.89
C ALA A 342 9.62 -4.92 11.24
N VAL A 343 9.80 -3.60 11.25
CA VAL A 343 11.09 -2.97 11.56
C VAL A 343 11.52 -3.27 13.00
N SER A 344 12.79 -3.64 13.18
CA SER A 344 13.38 -3.94 14.49
C SER A 344 13.29 -2.75 15.45
N ASP A 345 12.86 -3.02 16.70
CA ASP A 345 12.71 -2.00 17.75
C ASP A 345 13.99 -1.19 18.04
N LEU A 346 15.18 -1.71 17.70
CA LEU A 346 16.44 -0.98 17.83
C LEU A 346 16.50 0.27 16.93
N TRP A 347 15.75 0.24 15.83
CA TRP A 347 15.70 1.27 14.79
C TRP A 347 14.40 2.06 14.81
N VAL A 348 13.61 1.94 15.88
CA VAL A 348 12.34 2.65 16.06
C VAL A 348 12.41 3.51 17.32
N GLU A 349 11.83 4.72 17.27
CA GLU A 349 11.71 5.64 18.42
C GLU A 349 10.27 6.05 18.75
#